data_AF-A0A1S2MEI8-F1
#
_entry.id   AF-A0A1S2MEI8-F1
#
_cell.length_a   1.000
_cell.length_b   1.000
_cell.length_c   1.000
_cell.angle_alpha   90.00
_cell.angle_beta   90.00
_cell.angle_gamma   90.00
#
_symmetry.space_group_name_H-M   'P 1'
#
loop_
_entity.id
_entity.type
_entity.pdbx_description
1 polymer ?
#
loop_
_entity_poly.entity_id
_entity_poly.type
_entity_poly.pdbx_seq_one_letter_code
_entity_poly.pdbx_strand_id
1 'polypeptide(L)'
;MKKLLGALFGAVLILGACSGDDKPVALEAKTPVKAEQTETSSNADQPVTAPSPADQGAEHYKVCAACHGADLQGGKGGAGYDKPITGLSKDQVLTAIQEGPGIMPKDMVKGEDAENLAEWISKQ
;
A
#
# COMPACT_ATOMS: atom_id res chain seq x y z
N MET A 1 -7.87 51.51 0.99
CA MET A 1 -7.09 52.58 1.67
C MET A 1 -7.22 52.33 3.16
N LYS A 2 -6.22 52.17 4.02
CA LYS A 2 -4.81 52.57 4.14
C LYS A 2 -4.16 51.43 4.95
N LYS A 3 -3.18 50.68 4.43
CA LYS A 3 -1.74 50.77 4.76
C LYS A 3 -1.43 51.20 6.20
N LEU A 4 -0.70 50.34 6.93
CA LEU A 4 0.46 50.61 7.83
C LEU A 4 0.97 49.25 8.34
N LEU A 5 2.12 48.77 7.85
CA LEU A 5 3.43 48.74 8.56
C LEU A 5 3.37 47.86 9.84
N GLY A 6 4.04 46.71 9.96
CA GLY A 6 5.42 46.39 9.59
C GLY A 6 6.29 46.47 10.86
N ALA A 7 6.61 45.32 11.49
CA ALA A 7 7.65 45.23 12.51
C ALA A 7 8.27 43.82 12.52
N LEU A 8 9.50 43.75 11.98
CA LEU A 8 10.48 42.72 12.27
C LEU A 8 10.67 42.58 13.78
N PHE A 9 10.67 41.35 14.29
CA PHE A 9 11.57 40.97 15.38
C PHE A 9 12.08 39.55 15.12
N GLY A 10 13.24 39.49 14.47
CA GLY A 10 14.08 38.32 14.49
C GLY A 10 14.70 38.15 15.88
N ALA A 11 14.71 36.92 16.36
CA ALA A 11 15.57 36.47 17.43
C ALA A 11 16.12 35.10 17.05
N VAL A 12 17.19 35.12 16.25
CA VAL A 12 18.17 34.04 16.20
C VAL A 12 19.25 34.38 17.22
N LEU A 13 19.42 33.54 18.24
CA LEU A 13 20.57 33.45 19.15
C LEU A 13 20.47 32.07 19.84
N ILE A 14 20.93 31.00 19.19
CA ILE A 14 22.29 30.41 19.16
C ILE A 14 22.65 29.60 20.43
N LEU A 15 22.72 28.28 20.19
CA LEU A 15 23.67 27.25 20.62
C LEU A 15 24.19 27.20 22.07
N GLY A 16 23.93 26.07 22.71
CA GLY A 16 24.77 25.46 23.73
C GLY A 16 25.02 23.97 23.44
N ALA A 17 26.30 23.57 23.49
CA ALA A 17 26.86 22.21 23.46
C ALA A 17 27.11 21.56 22.07
N CYS A 18 28.18 22.03 21.41
CA CYS A 18 29.08 21.17 20.63
C CYS A 18 30.45 21.18 21.33
N SER A 19 31.01 20.01 21.61
CA SER A 19 32.42 19.80 21.89
C SER A 19 32.92 18.77 20.87
N GLY A 20 33.93 19.13 20.09
CA GLY A 20 34.66 18.20 19.24
C GLY A 20 34.76 18.61 17.78
N ASP A 21 35.76 19.43 17.48
CA ASP A 21 36.31 19.73 16.15
C ASP A 21 36.85 18.46 15.43
N ASP A 22 36.67 18.44 14.10
CA ASP A 22 37.68 18.20 13.05
C ASP A 22 37.17 17.38 11.83
N LYS A 23 37.26 18.00 10.65
CA LYS A 23 37.01 17.51 9.28
C LYS A 23 38.26 16.75 8.73
N PRO A 24 38.29 16.21 7.48
CA PRO A 24 37.23 15.70 6.58
C PRO A 24 37.57 14.33 5.91
N VAL A 25 36.59 13.84 5.13
CA VAL A 25 36.66 12.87 4.01
C VAL A 25 37.10 11.42 4.27
N ALA A 26 36.11 10.53 4.29
CA ALA A 26 36.25 9.16 3.81
C ALA A 26 34.99 8.76 3.02
N LEU A 27 35.23 7.93 2.01
CA LEU A 27 34.32 7.42 1.00
C LEU A 27 33.33 6.39 1.56
N GLU A 28 32.39 5.98 0.70
CA GLU A 28 31.70 4.67 0.65
C GLU A 28 30.31 4.48 1.30
N ALA A 29 29.33 4.24 0.43
CA ALA A 29 28.55 3.00 0.26
C ALA A 29 27.70 2.40 1.43
N LYS A 30 26.49 1.99 1.01
CA LYS A 30 25.60 0.89 1.50
C LYS A 30 24.51 1.21 2.54
N THR A 31 23.30 0.83 2.13
CA THR A 31 22.00 0.54 2.79
C THR A 31 22.10 -0.25 4.12
N PRO A 32 20.98 -0.52 4.86
CA PRO A 32 19.62 0.05 4.84
C PRO A 32 19.02 0.39 6.24
N VAL A 33 17.84 1.00 6.17
CA VAL A 33 16.84 1.30 7.22
C VAL A 33 16.34 0.06 7.96
N LYS A 34 16.17 0.15 9.28
CA LYS A 34 15.38 -0.78 10.10
C LYS A 34 14.12 -0.09 10.63
N ALA A 35 13.02 -0.81 10.44
CA ALA A 35 11.63 -0.51 10.77
C ALA A 35 11.41 -0.03 12.21
N GLU A 36 10.62 1.03 12.34
CA GLU A 36 9.99 1.44 13.59
C GLU A 36 8.60 0.80 13.68
N GLN A 37 8.35 0.23 14.85
CA GLN A 37 7.24 -0.64 15.16
C GLN A 37 5.94 0.16 15.28
N THR A 38 4.93 -0.31 14.55
CA THR A 38 3.54 0.11 14.71
C THR A 38 3.02 -0.43 16.05
N GLU A 39 2.93 0.46 17.03
CA GLU A 39 2.08 0.30 18.21
C GLU A 39 0.63 0.08 17.74
N THR A 40 0.10 -1.13 17.91
CA THR A 40 -1.34 -1.38 17.94
C THR A 40 -1.64 -2.14 19.20
N SER A 41 -2.18 -1.38 20.14
CA SER A 41 -2.70 -1.82 21.43
C SER A 41 -3.69 -2.97 21.20
N SER A 42 -3.37 -4.12 21.78
CA SER A 42 -4.29 -5.23 21.92
C SER A 42 -5.43 -4.83 22.85
N ASN A 43 -6.64 -4.72 22.30
CA ASN A 43 -7.86 -4.71 23.09
C ASN A 43 -8.58 -6.03 22.81
N ALA A 44 -8.36 -7.00 23.69
CA ALA A 44 -9.05 -8.29 23.70
C ALA A 44 -10.37 -8.12 24.45
N ASP A 45 -11.46 -7.94 23.71
CA ASP A 45 -12.77 -8.57 23.94
C ASP A 45 -13.70 -8.16 22.78
N GLN A 46 -13.54 -8.83 21.65
CA GLN A 46 -14.54 -8.82 20.57
C GLN A 46 -14.81 -10.27 20.22
N PRO A 47 -16.07 -10.67 19.98
CA PRO A 47 -16.34 -11.98 19.43
C PRO A 47 -15.56 -12.08 18.12
N VAL A 48 -14.58 -12.99 18.08
CA VAL A 48 -13.83 -13.30 16.87
C VAL A 48 -14.78 -14.05 15.92
N THR A 49 -15.69 -13.30 15.31
CA THR A 49 -16.48 -13.79 14.19
C THR A 49 -15.50 -14.09 13.08
N ALA A 50 -15.47 -15.35 12.62
CA ALA A 50 -14.67 -15.73 11.48
C ALA A 50 -14.99 -14.81 10.29
N PRO A 51 -13.99 -14.30 9.56
CA PRO A 51 -14.22 -13.39 8.44
C PRO A 51 -15.06 -14.07 7.38
N SER A 52 -16.03 -13.36 6.79
CA SER A 52 -16.84 -13.92 5.73
C SER A 52 -16.00 -14.20 4.48
N PRO A 53 -16.43 -15.09 3.58
CA PRO A 53 -15.76 -15.31 2.29
C PRO A 53 -15.53 -14.01 1.50
N ALA A 54 -16.45 -13.06 1.60
CA ALA A 54 -16.31 -11.74 0.97
C ALA A 54 -15.20 -10.90 1.60
N ASP A 55 -15.07 -10.92 2.94
CA ASP A 55 -14.00 -10.21 3.65
C ASP A 55 -12.63 -10.81 3.33
N GLN A 56 -12.55 -12.15 3.25
CA GLN A 56 -11.35 -12.87 2.84
C GLN A 56 -10.97 -12.51 1.40
N GLY A 57 -11.93 -12.49 0.48
CA GLY A 57 -11.70 -12.07 -0.91
C GLY A 57 -11.16 -10.64 -1.02
N ALA A 58 -11.74 -9.70 -0.27
CA ALA A 58 -11.25 -8.32 -0.23
C ALA A 58 -9.81 -8.21 0.31
N GLU A 59 -9.46 -9.01 1.33
CA GLU A 59 -8.12 -9.07 1.89
C GLU A 59 -7.10 -9.57 0.85
N HIS A 60 -7.44 -10.65 0.14
CA HIS A 60 -6.58 -11.18 -0.91
C HIS A 60 -6.42 -10.22 -2.09
N TYR A 61 -7.39 -9.35 -2.37
CA TYR A 61 -7.28 -8.39 -3.47
C TYR A 61 -6.14 -7.37 -3.30
N LYS A 62 -5.63 -7.17 -2.08
CA LYS A 62 -4.54 -6.21 -1.82
C LYS A 62 -3.30 -6.46 -2.67
N VAL A 63 -3.00 -7.71 -3.00
CA VAL A 63 -1.86 -8.05 -3.87
C VAL A 63 -2.13 -7.77 -5.35
N CYS A 64 -3.41 -7.76 -5.75
CA CYS A 64 -3.87 -7.51 -7.11
C CYS A 64 -3.95 -6.01 -7.43
N ALA A 65 -4.24 -5.19 -6.42
CA ALA A 65 -4.39 -3.73 -6.54
C ALA A 65 -3.16 -3.03 -7.12
N ALA A 66 -1.97 -3.61 -6.96
CA ALA A 66 -0.73 -3.10 -7.55
C ALA A 66 -0.79 -2.97 -9.08
N CYS A 67 -1.53 -3.86 -9.75
CA CYS A 67 -1.67 -3.87 -11.22
C CYS A 67 -3.08 -3.50 -11.68
N HIS A 68 -4.12 -3.81 -10.91
CA HIS A 68 -5.52 -3.58 -11.26
C HIS A 68 -6.13 -2.33 -10.62
N GLY A 69 -5.35 -1.58 -9.84
CA GLY A 69 -5.84 -0.42 -9.09
C GLY A 69 -6.63 -0.83 -7.84
N ALA A 70 -6.71 0.06 -6.85
CA ALA A 70 -7.45 -0.23 -5.61
C ALA A 70 -8.97 -0.35 -5.84
N ASP A 71 -9.47 0.23 -6.93
CA ASP A 71 -10.88 0.32 -7.32
C ASP A 71 -11.24 -0.58 -8.51
N LEU A 72 -10.35 -1.51 -8.87
CA LEU A 72 -10.51 -2.43 -10.00
C LEU A 72 -10.65 -1.72 -11.36
N GLN A 73 -10.36 -0.41 -11.47
CA GLN A 73 -10.46 0.37 -12.70
C GLN A 73 -9.18 0.34 -13.55
N GLY A 74 -8.16 -0.36 -13.08
CA GLY A 74 -6.87 -0.50 -13.76
C GLY A 74 -5.74 0.28 -13.09
N GLY A 75 -4.53 -0.27 -13.17
CA GLY A 75 -3.30 0.34 -12.65
C GLY A 75 -2.63 1.22 -13.70
N LYS A 76 -2.08 2.38 -13.27
CA LYS A 76 -1.32 3.27 -14.16
C LYS A 76 0.18 2.94 -14.13
N GLY A 77 0.74 2.61 -15.31
CA GLY A 77 2.18 2.44 -15.54
C GLY A 77 2.74 1.04 -15.25
N GLY A 78 3.97 0.79 -15.71
CA GLY A 78 4.69 -0.47 -15.44
C GLY A 78 3.94 -1.73 -15.89
N ALA A 79 3.77 -2.68 -14.96
CA ALA A 79 2.99 -3.91 -15.14
C ALA A 79 1.47 -3.73 -14.92
N GLY A 80 0.99 -2.49 -14.84
CA GLY A 80 -0.42 -2.17 -14.63
C GLY A 80 -1.29 -2.61 -15.81
N TYR A 81 -2.43 -3.21 -15.50
CA TYR A 81 -3.48 -3.49 -16.47
C TYR A 81 -4.40 -2.27 -16.58
N ASP A 82 -4.59 -1.74 -17.78
CA ASP A 82 -5.19 -0.43 -18.03
C ASP A 82 -6.71 -0.45 -18.19
N LYS A 83 -7.34 -1.62 -18.06
CA LYS A 83 -8.80 -1.79 -18.18
C LYS A 83 -9.43 -2.17 -16.85
N PRO A 84 -10.69 -1.78 -16.63
CA PRO A 84 -11.44 -2.26 -15.49
C PRO A 84 -11.65 -3.77 -15.56
N ILE A 85 -11.71 -4.42 -14.39
CA ILE A 85 -12.02 -5.86 -14.25
C ILE A 85 -13.36 -6.11 -13.53
N THR A 86 -14.21 -5.08 -13.43
CA THR A 86 -15.56 -5.17 -12.86
C THR A 86 -16.55 -5.84 -13.82
N GLY A 87 -17.63 -6.42 -13.28
CA GLY A 87 -18.67 -7.08 -14.08
C GLY A 87 -18.27 -8.44 -14.69
N LEU A 88 -17.14 -9.02 -14.29
CA LEU A 88 -16.75 -10.39 -14.66
C LEU A 88 -17.47 -11.42 -13.78
N SER A 89 -17.81 -12.59 -14.33
CA SER A 89 -18.35 -13.68 -13.51
C SER A 89 -17.28 -14.30 -12.61
N LYS A 90 -17.69 -14.95 -11.51
CA LYS A 90 -16.79 -15.69 -10.62
C LYS A 90 -15.87 -16.65 -11.39
N ASP A 91 -16.42 -17.43 -12.31
CA ASP A 91 -15.66 -18.41 -13.09
C ASP A 91 -14.64 -17.75 -14.04
N GLN A 92 -15.00 -16.62 -14.65
CA GLN A 92 -14.09 -15.85 -15.50
C GLN A 92 -12.91 -15.31 -14.69
N VAL A 93 -13.19 -14.77 -13.50
CA VAL A 93 -12.16 -14.26 -12.59
C VAL A 93 -11.26 -15.39 -12.10
N LEU A 94 -11.85 -16.52 -11.68
CA LEU A 94 -11.09 -17.68 -11.21
C LEU A 94 -10.16 -18.22 -12.29
N THR A 95 -10.67 -18.34 -13.53
CA THR A 95 -9.87 -18.75 -14.68
C THR A 95 -8.72 -17.77 -14.94
N ALA A 96 -8.98 -16.46 -14.89
CA ALA A 96 -7.94 -15.45 -15.06
C ALA A 96 -6.85 -15.53 -13.97
N ILE A 97 -7.22 -15.79 -12.72
CA ILE A 97 -6.27 -15.99 -11.61
C ILE A 97 -5.40 -17.24 -11.84
N GLN A 98 -6.01 -18.33 -12.33
CA GLN A 98 -5.31 -19.59 -12.57
C GLN A 98 -4.41 -19.57 -13.80
N GLU A 99 -4.85 -18.93 -14.88
CA GLU A 99 -4.14 -18.94 -16.16
C GLU A 99 -3.17 -17.76 -16.32
N GLY A 100 -3.45 -16.62 -15.67
CA GLY A 100 -2.61 -15.43 -15.74
C GLY A 100 -2.56 -14.80 -17.15
N PRO A 101 -3.64 -14.14 -17.62
CA PRO A 101 -3.67 -13.58 -18.96
C PRO A 101 -2.66 -12.43 -19.17
N GLY A 102 -2.01 -12.45 -20.33
CA GLY A 102 -1.09 -11.40 -20.75
C GLY A 102 0.16 -11.35 -19.88
N ILE A 103 0.28 -10.29 -19.07
CA ILE A 103 1.41 -10.10 -18.13
C ILE A 103 1.05 -10.50 -16.69
N MET A 104 -0.21 -10.86 -16.43
CA MET A 104 -0.66 -11.28 -15.11
C MET A 104 0.01 -12.61 -14.75
N PRO A 105 0.72 -12.72 -13.61
CA PRO A 105 1.25 -14.01 -13.19
C PRO A 105 0.12 -14.99 -12.93
N LYS A 106 0.27 -16.20 -13.45
CA LYS A 106 -0.64 -17.30 -13.15
C LYS A 106 -0.53 -17.70 -11.68
N ASP A 107 -1.58 -18.31 -11.13
CA ASP A 107 -1.53 -18.99 -9.84
C ASP A 107 -1.21 -18.08 -8.62
N MET A 108 -1.50 -16.77 -8.73
CA MET A 108 -1.22 -15.78 -7.67
C MET A 108 -1.92 -16.08 -6.34
N VAL A 109 -3.13 -16.63 -6.41
CA VAL A 109 -3.94 -17.08 -5.28
C VAL A 109 -4.54 -18.44 -5.68
N LYS A 110 -4.72 -19.37 -4.74
CA LYS A 110 -5.12 -20.75 -5.02
C LYS A 110 -6.17 -21.26 -4.04
N GLY A 111 -6.85 -22.34 -4.44
CA GLY A 111 -7.83 -23.03 -3.60
C GLY A 111 -8.97 -22.11 -3.20
N GLU A 112 -9.42 -22.25 -1.95
CA GLU A 112 -10.55 -21.50 -1.40
C GLU A 112 -10.33 -19.98 -1.44
N ASP A 113 -9.10 -19.51 -1.21
CA ASP A 113 -8.76 -18.08 -1.29
C ASP A 113 -9.01 -17.51 -2.69
N ALA A 114 -8.73 -18.29 -3.74
CA ALA A 114 -8.97 -17.87 -5.12
C ALA A 114 -10.46 -17.82 -5.44
N GLU A 115 -11.23 -18.77 -4.91
CA GLU A 115 -12.69 -18.79 -5.06
C GLU A 115 -13.35 -17.61 -4.32
N ASN A 116 -12.89 -17.31 -3.10
CA ASN A 116 -13.35 -16.20 -2.28
C ASN A 116 -13.02 -14.85 -2.94
N LEU A 117 -11.79 -14.71 -3.46
CA LEU A 117 -11.37 -13.54 -4.23
C LEU A 117 -12.21 -13.36 -5.50
N ALA A 118 -12.38 -14.44 -6.28
CA ALA A 118 -13.16 -14.41 -7.52
C ALA A 118 -14.64 -14.05 -7.25
N GLU A 119 -15.21 -14.58 -6.18
CA GLU A 119 -16.57 -14.23 -5.77
C GLU A 119 -16.68 -12.76 -5.37
N TRP A 120 -15.73 -12.25 -4.60
CA TRP A 120 -15.71 -10.85 -4.21
C TRP A 120 -15.59 -9.92 -5.43
N ILE A 121 -14.69 -10.21 -6.37
CA ILE A 121 -14.50 -9.42 -7.61
C ILE A 121 -15.78 -9.43 -8.46
N SER A 122 -16.47 -10.58 -8.56
CA SER A 122 -17.69 -10.70 -9.36
C SER A 122 -18.88 -9.85 -8.86
N LYS A 123 -18.77 -9.33 -7.64
CA LYS A 123 -19.76 -8.45 -7.00
C LYS A 123 -19.38 -6.96 -7.10
N GLN A 124 -18.25 -6.63 -7.73
CA GLN A 124 -17.78 -5.27 -7.95
C GLN A 124 -18.30 -4.67 -9.27
#